data_AF-A0A1Y2L8A8-F1
#
_entry.id   AF-A0A1Y2L8A8-F1
#
_cell.length_a   1.000
_cell.length_b   1.000
_cell.length_c   1.000
_cell.angle_alpha   90.00
_cell.angle_beta   90.00
_cell.angle_gamma   90.00
#
_symmetry.space_group_name_H-M   'P 1'
#
loop_
_entity.id
_entity.type
_entity.pdbx_description
1 polymer ?
#
loop_
_entity_poly.entity_id
_entity_poly.type
_entity_poly.pdbx_seq_one_letter_code
_entity_poly.pdbx_strand_id
1 'polypeptide(L)' 'MIDVSPDAVVDEKPGPVYLEKVELAQQYLTVHGREAPLQPGMTVTANIRTGERRLLEYVLGPMLRYRDESLRER' A
#
# COMPACT_ATOMS: atom_id res chain seq x y z
N MET A 1 -32.76 23.62 -20.01
CA MET A 1 -32.23 23.77 -18.64
C MET A 1 -31.79 22.38 -18.23
N ILE A 2 -30.47 22.16 -18.17
CA ILE A 2 -29.91 20.87 -17.74
C ILE A 2 -29.63 21.04 -16.25
N ASP A 3 -30.39 20.34 -15.42
CA ASP A 3 -30.18 20.27 -13.99
C ASP A 3 -29.18 19.14 -13.72
N VAL A 4 -27.98 19.49 -13.26
CA VAL A 4 -26.96 18.53 -12.83
C VAL A 4 -26.96 18.57 -11.31
N SER A 5 -27.53 17.54 -10.69
CA SER A 5 -27.45 17.37 -9.24
C SER A 5 -25.98 17.24 -8.81
N PRO A 6 -25.57 17.92 -7.72
CA PRO A 6 -24.18 17.92 -7.22
C PRO A 6 -23.78 16.65 -6.47
N ASP A 7 -24.69 15.69 -6.31
CA ASP A 7 -24.41 14.47 -5.56
C ASP A 7 -23.62 13.49 -6.41
N ALA A 8 -22.32 13.45 -6.14
CA ALA A 8 -21.46 12.37 -6.56
C ALA A 8 -22.00 11.06 -5.99
N VAL A 9 -22.48 10.18 -6.87
CA VAL A 9 -22.73 8.79 -6.50
C VAL A 9 -21.36 8.17 -6.22
N VAL A 10 -21.07 7.97 -4.93
CA VAL A 10 -19.90 7.20 -4.51
C VAL A 10 -20.10 5.79 -5.05
N ASP A 11 -19.38 5.45 -6.11
CA ASP A 11 -19.38 4.10 -6.67
C ASP A 11 -18.85 3.16 -5.58
N GLU A 12 -19.74 2.40 -4.93
CA GLU A 12 -19.40 1.46 -3.86
C GLU A 12 -18.68 0.21 -4.37
N LYS A 13 -18.37 0.13 -5.66
CA LYS A 13 -17.62 -0.99 -6.23
C LYS A 13 -16.14 -0.75 -6.02
N PRO A 14 -15.48 -1.47 -5.10
CA PRO A 14 -14.03 -1.45 -5.08
C PRO A 14 -13.54 -1.87 -6.46
N GLY A 15 -12.54 -1.15 -6.97
CA GLY A 15 -11.79 -1.56 -8.15
C GLY A 15 -11.17 -2.96 -7.95
N PRO A 16 -10.32 -3.43 -8.87
CA PRO A 16 -9.71 -4.76 -8.77
C PRO A 16 -9.05 -4.98 -7.40
N VAL A 17 -9.46 -6.05 -6.70
CA VAL A 17 -8.91 -6.46 -5.40
C VAL A 17 -7.93 -7.62 -5.57
N TYR A 18 -6.88 -7.64 -4.76
CA TYR A 18 -5.91 -8.72 -4.71
C TYR A 18 -6.07 -9.49 -3.40
N LEU A 19 -6.29 -10.79 -3.50
CA LEU A 19 -6.40 -11.70 -2.34
C LEU A 19 -5.01 -12.17 -1.94
N GLU A 20 -4.63 -11.93 -0.69
CA GLU A 20 -3.37 -12.37 -0.10
C GLU A 20 -3.61 -13.27 1.11
N LYS A 21 -2.79 -14.31 1.26
CA LYS A 21 -2.79 -15.18 2.45
C LYS A 21 -1.49 -14.96 3.21
N VAL A 22 -1.61 -14.65 4.50
CA VAL A 22 -0.48 -14.41 5.39
C VAL A 22 -0.45 -15.48 6.47
N GLU A 23 0.71 -16.10 6.64
CA GLU A 23 0.99 -17.03 7.73
C GLU A 23 1.77 -16.32 8.83
N LEU A 24 1.43 -16.60 10.09
CA LEU A 24 2.15 -16.08 11.22
C LEU A 24 3.46 -16.86 11.38
N ALA A 25 4.59 -16.15 11.47
CA ALA A 25 5.90 -16.78 11.65
C ALA A 25 6.01 -17.61 12.95
N GLN A 26 5.19 -17.29 13.95
CA GLN A 26 5.15 -17.96 15.24
C GLN A 26 3.73 -17.93 15.83
N GLN A 27 3.41 -18.93 16.65
CA GLN A 27 2.10 -19.08 17.29
C GLN A 27 2.07 -18.53 18.73
N TYR A 28 3.04 -17.69 19.09
CA TYR A 28 3.15 -17.12 20.43
C TYR A 28 3.60 -15.66 20.38
N LEU A 29 3.29 -14.90 21.44
CA LEU A 29 3.72 -13.53 21.67
C LEU A 29 4.60 -13.49 22.91
N THR A 30 5.63 -12.64 22.90
CA THR A 30 6.39 -12.37 24.12
C THR A 30 5.69 -11.27 24.90
N VAL A 31 5.13 -11.61 26.06
CA VAL A 31 4.44 -10.69 26.96
C VAL A 31 5.14 -10.72 28.31
N HIS A 32 5.63 -9.56 28.77
CA HIS A 32 6.40 -9.46 30.02
C HIS A 32 7.58 -10.45 30.12
N GLY A 33 8.26 -10.71 28.99
CA GLY A 33 9.41 -11.62 28.94
C GLY A 33 9.06 -13.11 28.99
N ARG A 34 7.78 -13.47 28.89
CA ARG A 34 7.30 -14.86 28.80
C ARG A 34 6.61 -15.09 27.46
N GLU A 35 6.82 -16.27 26.89
CA GLU A 35 6.09 -16.71 25.71
C GLU A 35 4.67 -17.08 26.12
N ALA A 36 3.69 -16.42 25.50
CA ALA A 36 2.27 -16.68 25.66
C ALA A 36 1.70 -17.18 24.32
N PRO A 37 1.00 -18.32 24.27
CA PRO A 37 0.43 -18.82 23.03
C PRO A 37 -0.68 -17.89 22.53
N LEU A 38 -0.81 -17.77 21.21
CA LEU A 38 -1.95 -17.09 20.60
C LEU A 38 -3.23 -17.87 20.89
N GLN A 39 -4.27 -17.16 21.32
CA GLN A 39 -5.57 -17.76 21.64
C GLN A 39 -6.65 -17.28 20.66
N PRO A 40 -7.65 -18.15 20.36
CA PRO A 40 -8.82 -17.72 19.59
C PRO A 40 -9.50 -16.52 20.24
N GLY A 41 -9.96 -15.56 19.42
CA GLY A 41 -10.58 -14.32 19.90
C GLY A 41 -9.63 -13.13 20.01
N MET A 42 -8.32 -13.31 19.77
CA MET A 42 -7.38 -12.20 19.63
C MET A 42 -7.58 -11.47 18.28
N THR A 43 -7.56 -10.14 18.31
CA THR A 43 -7.61 -9.29 17.11
C THR A 43 -6.24 -9.26 16.44
N VAL A 44 -6.21 -9.49 15.12
CA VAL A 44 -4.99 -9.42 14.30
C VAL A 44 -5.07 -8.22 13.37
N THR A 45 -3.98 -7.49 13.21
CA THR A 45 -3.84 -6.40 12.24
C THR A 45 -2.64 -6.67 11.36
N ALA A 46 -2.87 -6.74 10.04
CA ALA A 46 -1.81 -6.87 9.05
C ALA A 46 -1.67 -5.55 8.28
N ASN A 47 -0.44 -5.04 8.18
CA ASN A 47 -0.13 -3.83 7.42
C ASN A 47 0.69 -4.21 6.18
N ILE A 48 0.12 -3.99 5.00
CA ILE A 48 0.82 -4.21 3.73
C ILE A 48 1.54 -2.92 3.37
N ARG A 49 2.88 -2.94 3.38
CA ARG A 49 3.70 -1.83 2.87
C ARG A 49 3.98 -2.08 1.39
N THR A 50 3.24 -1.41 0.51
CA THR A 50 3.48 -1.47 -0.94
C THR A 50 4.50 -0.40 -1.35
N GLY A 51 5.60 -0.84 -1.96
CA GLY A 51 6.65 0.03 -2.49
C GLY A 51 7.76 0.36 -1.49
N GLU A 52 8.99 0.10 -1.89
CA GLU A 52 10.18 0.65 -1.24
C GLU A 52 10.62 1.87 -2.04
N ARG A 53 10.09 3.05 -1.70
CA ARG A 53 10.61 4.29 -2.33
C ARG A 53 12.02 4.53 -1.82
N ARG A 54 13.01 4.21 -2.65
CA ARG A 54 14.42 4.49 -2.33
C ARG A 54 14.61 6.01 -2.42
N LEU A 55 15.19 6.63 -1.40
CA LEU A 55 15.53 8.06 -1.39
C LEU A 55 16.28 8.49 -2.67
N LEU A 56 17.12 7.59 -3.20
CA LEU A 56 17.88 7.81 -4.44
C LEU A 56 16.98 8.07 -5.66
N GLU A 57 15.77 7.51 -5.72
CA GLU A 57 14.82 7.74 -6.82
C GLU A 57 14.33 9.19 -6.88
N TYR A 58 14.19 9.88 -5.73
CA TYR A 58 13.87 11.31 -5.71
C TYR A 58 15.03 12.16 -6.22
N VAL A 59 16.27 11.76 -5.93
CA VAL A 59 17.48 12.49 -6.33
C VAL A 59 17.78 12.30 -7.81
N LEU A 60 17.67 11.06 -8.30
CA LEU A 60 17.98 10.70 -9.69
C LEU A 60 16.81 10.90 -10.65
N GLY A 61 15.57 10.93 -10.14
CA GLY A 61 14.36 11.18 -10.92
C GLY A 61 14.43 12.39 -11.88
N PRO A 62 14.91 13.57 -11.45
CA PRO A 62 15.10 14.70 -12.36
C PRO A 62 16.19 14.46 -13.42
N MET A 63 17.31 13.81 -13.08
CA MET A 63 18.40 13.56 -14.04
C MET A 63 18.00 12.60 -15.16
N LEU A 64 17.20 11.58 -14.83
CA LEU A 64 16.65 10.66 -15.82
C LEU A 64 15.66 11.37 -16.76
N ARG A 65 14.84 12.28 -16.23
CA ARG A 65 13.87 13.06 -17.02
C ARG A 65 14.56 13.95 -18.07
N TYR A 66 15.68 14.59 -17.70
CA TYR A 66 16.46 15.41 -18.62
C TYR A 66 17.11 14.59 -19.75
N ARG A 67 17.51 13.33 -19.51
CA ARG A 67 18.09 12.48 -20.57
C ARG A 67 17.05 12.10 -21.61
N ASP A 68 15.81 11.83 -21.21
CA ASP A 68 14.74 11.42 -22.13
C ASP A 68 14.20 12.61 -22.96
N GLU A 69 14.16 13.82 -22.41
CA GLU A 69 13.80 15.05 -23.16
C GLU A 69 14.89 15.46 -24.17
N SER A 70 16.18 15.30 -23.81
CA SER A 70 17.31 15.62 -24.70
C SER A 70 17.38 14.76 -25.97
N LEU A 71 16.78 13.56 -25.94
CA LEU A 71 16.74 12.64 -27.07
C LEU A 71 15.49 12.80 -27.94
N ARG A 72 14.49 13.55 -27.47
CA ARG A 72 13.24 13.81 -28.21
C ARG A 72 13.22 15.17 -28.90
N GLU A 73 14.12 16.08 -28.57
CA GLU A 73 14.25 17.38 -29.22
C GLU A 73 15.40 17.38 -30.25
N ARG A 74 15.14 16.74 -31.39
CA ARG A 74 15.55 17.18 -32.73
C ARG A 74 14.54 16.67 -33.74
#